data_AF-A0A5B0FUU8-F1
#
_entry.id   AF-A0A5B0FUU8-F1
#
_cell.length_a   1.000
_cell.length_b   1.000
_cell.length_c   1.000
_cell.angle_alpha   90.00
_cell.angle_beta   90.00
_cell.angle_gamma   90.00
#
_symmetry.space_group_name_H-M   'P 1'
#
loop_
_entity.id
_entity.type
_entity.pdbx_description
1 polymer ?
#
loop_
_entity_poly.entity_id
_entity_poly.type
_entity_poly.pdbx_seq_one_letter_code
_entity_poly.pdbx_strand_id
1 'polypeptide(L)'
;METITSESQYEAALENLNLLMKIGEENISDDDTRQIEMLGLAIQAYERIHYPYPMPKTIPEMLELRRLQLKLTQAALAKILGLGKPELAQIMNGKLEPDVTFLKAVYHKLGVDPAFLLDKA
;
A
#
# COMPACT_ATOMS: atom_id res chain seq x y z
N MET A 1 -17.48 -5.53 20.63
CA MET A 1 -16.33 -5.78 19.74
C MET A 1 -15.11 -5.81 20.62
N GLU A 2 -14.35 -6.91 20.62
CA GLU A 2 -13.08 -6.95 21.33
C GLU A 2 -12.15 -5.90 20.74
N THR A 3 -11.65 -5.00 21.57
CA THR A 3 -10.78 -3.90 21.17
C THR A 3 -9.38 -4.22 21.64
N ILE A 4 -8.46 -4.37 20.70
CA ILE A 4 -7.03 -4.52 20.99
C ILE A 4 -6.49 -3.14 21.38
N THR A 5 -5.87 -3.05 22.55
CA THR A 5 -5.39 -1.78 23.14
C THR A 5 -3.93 -1.81 23.52
N SER A 6 -3.27 -2.96 23.41
CA SER A 6 -1.86 -3.14 23.73
C SER A 6 -1.18 -4.10 22.77
N GLU A 7 0.15 -3.99 22.69
CA GLU A 7 0.97 -4.84 21.83
C GLU A 7 0.85 -6.32 22.17
N SER A 8 0.79 -6.64 23.47
CA SER A 8 0.61 -8.03 23.91
C SER A 8 -0.75 -8.61 23.50
N GLN A 9 -1.82 -7.80 23.51
CA GLN A 9 -3.14 -8.23 23.00
C GLN A 9 -3.12 -8.42 21.48
N TYR A 10 -2.37 -7.57 20.78
CA TYR A 10 -2.19 -7.67 19.33
C TYR A 10 -1.45 -8.95 18.93
N GLU A 11 -0.32 -9.24 19.56
CA GLU A 11 0.45 -10.47 19.32
C GLU A 11 -0.38 -11.73 19.61
N ALA A 12 -1.12 -11.74 20.73
CA ALA A 12 -2.00 -12.85 21.08
C ALA A 12 -3.14 -13.03 20.06
N ALA A 13 -3.73 -11.93 19.58
CA ALA A 13 -4.77 -11.97 18.55
C ALA A 13 -4.23 -12.52 17.21
N LEU A 14 -3.02 -12.11 16.81
CA LEU A 14 -2.35 -12.63 15.62
C LEU A 14 -2.06 -14.13 15.72
N GLU A 15 -1.55 -14.58 16.87
CA GLU A 15 -1.29 -16.01 17.09
C GLU A 15 -2.58 -16.82 17.03
N ASN A 16 -3.65 -16.35 17.67
CA ASN A 16 -4.95 -17.01 17.64
C ASN A 16 -5.53 -17.07 16.22
N LEU A 17 -5.50 -15.95 15.49
CA LEU A 17 -5.92 -15.91 14.08
C LEU A 17 -5.14 -16.91 13.23
N ASN A 18 -3.82 -17.00 13.42
CA ASN A 18 -2.97 -17.93 12.69
C ASN A 18 -3.28 -19.40 13.02
N LEU A 19 -3.61 -19.72 14.28
CA LEU A 19 -4.04 -21.06 14.67
C LEU A 19 -5.37 -21.45 13.99
N LEU A 20 -6.35 -20.53 13.96
CA LEU A 20 -7.62 -20.75 13.27
C LEU A 20 -7.44 -20.91 11.76
N MET A 21 -6.61 -20.09 11.12
CA MET A 21 -6.31 -20.20 9.69
C MET A 21 -5.61 -21.52 9.31
N LYS A 22 -4.83 -22.12 10.22
CA LYS A 22 -4.16 -23.41 9.99
C LYS A 22 -5.11 -24.61 9.93
N ILE A 23 -6.34 -24.47 10.40
CA ILE A 23 -7.36 -25.53 10.31
C ILE A 23 -7.67 -25.85 8.84
N GLY A 24 -7.56 -24.84 7.96
CA GLY A 24 -7.80 -24.94 6.53
C GLY A 24 -9.29 -24.90 6.18
N GLU A 25 -9.58 -24.43 4.96
CA GLU A 25 -10.95 -24.19 4.47
C GLU A 25 -11.84 -25.45 4.48
N GLU A 26 -11.24 -26.64 4.35
CA GLU A 26 -11.99 -27.90 4.31
C GLU A 26 -12.55 -28.34 5.67
N ASN A 27 -11.97 -27.87 6.78
CA ASN A 27 -12.29 -28.35 8.13
C ASN A 27 -12.76 -27.24 9.08
N ILE A 28 -12.86 -26.00 8.61
CA ILE A 28 -13.22 -24.85 9.43
C ILE A 28 -14.73 -24.80 9.69
N SER A 29 -15.14 -24.48 10.92
CA SER A 29 -16.56 -24.32 11.25
C SER A 29 -17.07 -22.89 11.02
N ASP A 30 -18.39 -22.72 11.01
CA ASP A 30 -19.02 -21.38 10.96
C ASP A 30 -18.67 -20.52 12.18
N ASP A 31 -18.33 -21.13 13.32
CA ASP A 31 -17.92 -20.41 14.52
C ASP A 31 -16.49 -19.90 14.40
N ASP A 32 -15.58 -20.76 13.93
CA ASP A 32 -14.19 -20.39 13.63
C ASP A 32 -14.13 -19.26 12.61
N THR A 33 -14.97 -19.32 11.56
CA THR A 33 -15.04 -18.28 10.52
C THR A 33 -15.47 -16.93 11.10
N ARG A 34 -16.48 -16.92 11.98
CA ARG A 34 -16.92 -15.70 12.68
C ARG A 34 -15.83 -15.17 13.61
N GLN A 35 -15.09 -16.06 14.27
CA GLN A 35 -13.99 -15.67 15.14
C GLN A 35 -12.81 -15.09 14.34
N ILE A 36 -12.47 -15.67 13.18
CA ILE A 36 -11.49 -15.11 12.24
C ILE A 36 -11.90 -13.71 11.80
N GLU A 37 -13.17 -13.50 11.42
CA GLU A 37 -13.66 -12.19 11.00
C GLU A 37 -13.55 -11.17 12.14
N MET A 38 -13.98 -11.53 13.34
CA MET A 38 -13.89 -10.67 14.52
C MET A 38 -12.45 -10.30 14.87
N LEU A 39 -11.55 -11.28 14.93
CA LEU A 39 -10.13 -11.05 15.20
C LEU A 39 -9.48 -10.21 14.11
N GLY A 40 -9.78 -10.49 12.84
CA GLY A 40 -9.29 -9.72 11.69
C GLY A 40 -9.70 -8.25 11.75
N LEU A 41 -10.96 -7.96 12.09
CA LEU A 41 -11.43 -6.58 12.27
C LEU A 41 -10.75 -5.87 13.45
N ALA A 42 -10.55 -6.58 14.56
CA ALA A 42 -9.88 -6.02 15.74
C ALA A 42 -8.39 -5.72 15.48
N ILE A 43 -7.69 -6.64 14.81
CA ILE A 43 -6.30 -6.50 14.37
C ILE A 43 -6.16 -5.31 13.43
N GLN A 44 -7.00 -5.24 12.38
CA GLN A 44 -6.98 -4.14 11.42
C GLN A 44 -7.20 -2.78 12.10
N ALA A 45 -8.12 -2.70 13.07
CA ALA A 45 -8.37 -1.47 13.80
C ALA A 45 -7.15 -0.99 14.61
N TYR A 46 -6.42 -1.92 15.23
CA TYR A 46 -5.18 -1.63 15.96
C TYR A 46 -4.04 -1.22 15.03
N GLU A 47 -3.81 -1.99 13.94
CA GLU A 47 -2.78 -1.71 12.93
C GLU A 47 -2.97 -0.35 12.29
N ARG A 48 -4.20 0.07 12.01
CA ARG A 48 -4.47 1.37 11.40
C ARG A 48 -3.93 2.55 12.25
N ILE A 49 -3.87 2.38 13.57
CA ILE A 49 -3.42 3.41 14.51
C ILE A 49 -1.92 3.27 14.79
N HIS A 50 -1.44 2.05 15.02
CA HIS A 50 -0.08 1.79 15.51
C HIS A 50 0.92 1.42 14.41
N TYR A 51 0.44 0.84 13.31
CA TYR A 51 1.19 0.42 12.12
C TYR A 51 0.59 1.00 10.84
N PRO A 52 0.40 2.33 10.73
CA PRO A 52 -0.19 2.91 9.54
C PRO A 52 0.67 2.55 8.32
N TYR A 53 0.02 2.03 7.28
CA TYR A 53 0.70 1.77 6.02
C TYR A 53 1.34 3.09 5.56
N PRO A 54 2.65 3.13 5.27
CA PRO A 54 3.29 4.35 4.81
C PRO A 54 2.75 4.67 3.41
N MET A 55 1.65 5.43 3.39
CA MET A 55 1.13 6.01 2.17
C MET A 55 2.19 6.97 1.62
N PRO A 56 2.48 6.90 0.31
CA PRO A 56 3.35 7.88 -0.31
C PRO A 56 2.85 9.29 0.01
N LYS A 57 3.75 10.16 0.45
CA LYS A 57 3.46 11.57 0.74
C LYS A 57 3.87 12.47 -0.43
N THR A 58 4.72 11.97 -1.32
CA THR A 58 5.28 12.71 -2.45
C THR A 58 5.09 11.96 -3.76
N ILE A 59 5.19 12.69 -4.89
CA ILE A 59 5.15 12.09 -6.23
C ILE A 59 6.26 11.05 -6.41
N PRO A 60 7.54 11.29 -6.04
CA PRO A 60 8.59 10.26 -6.11
C PRO A 60 8.27 8.97 -5.34
N GLU A 61 7.77 9.08 -4.12
CA GLU A 61 7.40 7.91 -3.31
C GLU A 61 6.27 7.12 -3.97
N MET A 62 5.30 7.81 -4.56
CA MET A 62 4.18 7.17 -5.26
C MET A 62 4.64 6.46 -6.53
N LEU A 63 5.54 7.08 -7.28
CA LEU A 63 6.15 6.48 -8.47
C LEU A 63 6.92 5.21 -8.11
N GLU A 64 7.70 5.25 -7.03
CA GLU A 64 8.48 4.10 -6.59
C GLU A 64 7.58 2.96 -6.10
N LEU A 65 6.51 3.28 -5.36
CA LEU A 65 5.49 2.30 -4.98
C LEU A 65 4.87 1.64 -6.21
N ARG A 66 4.43 2.43 -7.21
CA ARG A 66 3.86 1.91 -8.46
C ARG A 66 4.87 1.07 -9.25
N ARG A 67 6.13 1.51 -9.30
CA ARG A 67 7.22 0.77 -9.96
C ARG A 67 7.38 -0.63 -9.36
N LEU A 68 7.41 -0.73 -8.03
CA LEU A 68 7.56 -1.98 -7.31
C LEU A 68 6.34 -2.89 -7.49
N GLN A 69 5.13 -2.36 -7.33
CA GLN A 69 3.87 -3.08 -7.55
C GLN A 69 3.77 -3.67 -8.96
N LEU A 70 4.19 -2.90 -9.96
CA LEU A 70 4.18 -3.32 -11.37
C LEU A 70 5.44 -4.08 -11.80
N LYS A 71 6.39 -4.34 -10.88
CA LYS A 71 7.67 -5.01 -11.13
C LYS A 71 8.48 -4.37 -12.28
N LEU A 72 8.42 -3.05 -12.39
CA LEU A 72 9.09 -2.30 -13.45
C LEU A 72 10.52 -1.96 -13.06
N THR A 73 11.44 -1.93 -14.02
CA THR A 73 12.71 -1.22 -13.83
C THR A 73 12.46 0.30 -13.95
N GLN A 74 13.33 1.13 -13.39
CA GLN A 74 13.25 2.58 -13.59
C GLN A 74 13.32 2.96 -15.09
N ALA A 75 14.04 2.16 -15.88
CA ALA A 75 14.07 2.27 -17.35
C ALA A 75 12.69 2.08 -17.99
N ALA A 76 11.99 1.01 -17.59
CA ALA A 76 10.68 0.67 -18.11
C ALA A 76 9.64 1.70 -17.67
N LEU A 77 9.73 2.19 -16.44
CA LEU A 77 8.87 3.26 -15.93
C LEU A 77 9.03 4.54 -16.76
N ALA A 78 10.27 4.97 -17.04
CA ALA A 78 10.53 6.14 -17.88
C ALA A 78 9.89 5.99 -19.26
N LYS A 79 10.04 4.82 -19.89
CA LYS A 79 9.44 4.53 -21.20
C LYS A 79 7.90 4.58 -21.16
N ILE A 80 7.27 4.05 -20.11
CA ILE A 80 5.80 4.08 -19.95
C ILE A 80 5.30 5.52 -19.79
N LEU A 81 6.06 6.35 -19.07
CA LEU A 81 5.73 7.77 -18.83
C LEU A 81 6.17 8.69 -19.98
N GLY A 82 6.79 8.16 -21.03
CA GLY A 82 7.25 8.94 -22.18
C GLY A 82 8.47 9.83 -21.90
N LEU A 83 9.22 9.54 -20.82
CA LEU A 83 10.38 10.31 -20.39
C LEU A 83 11.70 9.65 -20.75
N GLY A 84 12.76 10.46 -20.79
CA GLY A 84 14.12 9.95 -20.71
C GLY A 84 14.45 9.39 -19.32
N LYS A 85 15.33 8.38 -19.26
CA LYS A 85 15.89 7.88 -17.98
C LYS A 85 16.45 9.01 -17.07
N PRO A 86 17.26 9.96 -17.60
CA PRO A 86 17.83 11.03 -16.77
C PRO A 86 16.77 11.95 -16.20
N GLU A 87 15.73 12.23 -16.96
CA GLU A 87 14.62 13.10 -16.59
C GLU A 87 13.77 12.49 -15.47
N LEU A 88 13.37 11.23 -15.61
CA LEU A 88 12.70 10.50 -14.53
C LEU A 88 13.55 10.45 -13.26
N ALA A 89 14.87 10.25 -13.40
CA ALA A 89 15.77 10.25 -12.24
C ALA A 89 15.84 11.63 -11.56
N GLN A 90 15.78 12.73 -12.30
CA GLN A 90 15.74 14.07 -11.71
C GLN A 90 14.43 14.30 -10.95
N ILE A 91 13.30 13.88 -11.51
CA ILE A 91 11.98 13.93 -10.84
C ILE A 91 11.99 13.11 -9.56
N MET A 92 12.46 11.86 -9.63
CA MET A 92 12.53 10.98 -8.45
C MET A 92 13.47 11.51 -7.34
N ASN A 93 14.46 12.31 -7.71
CA ASN A 93 15.38 12.95 -6.75
C ASN A 93 14.93 14.36 -6.33
N GLY A 94 13.75 14.83 -6.77
CA GLY A 94 13.23 16.16 -6.47
C GLY A 94 14.02 17.32 -7.10
N LYS A 95 14.86 17.04 -8.11
CA LYS A 95 15.65 18.06 -8.82
C LYS A 95 14.88 18.73 -9.96
N LEU A 96 13.84 18.06 -10.45
CA LEU A 96 12.97 18.53 -11.51
C LEU A 96 11.52 18.38 -11.05
N GLU A 97 10.76 19.47 -11.10
CA GLU A 97 9.33 19.43 -10.79
C GLU A 97 8.56 18.73 -11.92
N PRO A 98 7.58 17.87 -11.58
CA PRO A 98 6.74 17.19 -12.56
C PRO A 98 5.81 18.18 -13.26
N ASP A 99 5.82 18.19 -14.60
CA ASP A 99 4.92 19.03 -15.39
C ASP A 99 3.52 18.41 -15.53
N VAL A 100 2.57 19.19 -16.04
CA VAL A 100 1.17 18.72 -16.25
C VAL A 100 1.12 17.51 -17.19
N THR A 101 2.02 17.45 -18.18
CA THR A 101 2.10 16.33 -19.12
C THR A 101 2.47 15.04 -18.39
N PHE A 102 3.47 15.10 -17.52
CA PHE A 102 3.92 14.02 -16.68
C PHE A 102 2.82 13.57 -15.72
N LEU A 103 2.17 14.50 -15.01
CA LEU A 103 1.09 14.16 -14.07
C LEU A 103 -0.07 13.46 -14.78
N LYS A 104 -0.45 13.90 -15.99
CA LYS A 104 -1.44 13.20 -16.83
C LYS A 104 -0.98 11.80 -17.21
N ALA A 105 0.29 11.61 -17.56
CA ALA A 105 0.84 10.29 -17.87
C ALA A 105 0.79 9.37 -16.63
N VAL A 106 1.13 9.89 -15.45
CA VAL A 106 1.07 9.14 -14.19
C VAL A 106 -0.37 8.72 -13.86
N TYR A 107 -1.35 9.61 -14.03
CA TYR A 107 -2.77 9.27 -13.88
C TYR A 107 -3.17 8.16 -14.88
N HIS A 108 -2.98 8.38 -16.17
CA HIS A 108 -3.49 7.47 -17.21
C HIS A 108 -2.74 6.13 -17.30
N LYS A 109 -1.45 6.10 -16.97
CA LYS A 109 -0.59 4.90 -17.13
C LYS A 109 -0.39 4.14 -15.83
N LEU A 110 -0.39 4.81 -14.69
CA LEU A 110 -0.13 4.20 -13.38
C LEU A 110 -1.38 4.20 -12.48
N GLY A 111 -2.48 4.84 -12.88
CA GLY A 111 -3.72 4.86 -12.11
C GLY A 111 -3.57 5.54 -10.76
N VAL A 112 -2.71 6.57 -10.65
CA VAL A 112 -2.55 7.36 -9.43
C VAL A 112 -3.67 8.38 -9.34
N ASP A 113 -4.24 8.53 -8.15
CA ASP A 113 -5.35 9.46 -7.89
C ASP A 113 -5.02 10.91 -8.30
N PRO A 114 -5.86 11.58 -9.11
CA PRO A 114 -5.64 12.96 -9.53
C PRO A 114 -5.57 13.97 -8.38
N ALA A 115 -6.36 13.80 -7.32
CA ALA A 115 -6.32 14.69 -6.16
C ALA A 115 -4.97 14.57 -5.44
N PHE A 116 -4.46 13.33 -5.29
CA PHE A 116 -3.09 13.13 -4.79
C PHE A 116 -2.05 13.83 -5.67
N LEU A 117 -2.16 13.70 -6.99
CA LEU A 117 -1.23 14.33 -7.92
C LEU A 117 -1.26 15.85 -7.84
N LEU A 118 -2.44 16.45 -7.68
CA LEU A 118 -2.60 17.91 -7.58
C LEU A 118 -2.14 18.47 -6.24
N ASP A 119 -2.42 17.76 -5.14
CA ASP A 119 -2.01 18.19 -3.80
C ASP A 119 -0.51 18.08 -3.56
N LYS A 120 0.18 17.22 -4.32
CA LYS A 120 1.60 16.87 -4.15
C LYS A 120 2.49 17.25 -5.34
N ALA A 121 1.93 17.93 -6.35
CA ALA A 121 2.67 18.45 -7.51
C ALA A 121 3.69 19.51 -7.09
#